data_AF-A0A371EIL1-F1
#
_entry.id   AF-A0A371EIL1-F1
#
_cell.length_a   1.000
_cell.length_b   1.000
_cell.length_c   1.000
_cell.angle_alpha   90.00
_cell.angle_beta   90.00
_cell.angle_gamma   90.00
#
_symmetry.space_group_name_H-M   'P 1'
#
loop_
_entity.id
_entity.type
_entity.pdbx_description
1 polymer ?
#
loop_
_entity_poly.entity_id
_entity_poly.type
_entity_poly.pdbx_seq_one_letter_code
_entity_poly.pdbx_strand_id
1 'polypeptide(L)'
;MSKEPGTTMVNSINFLLLLSLLAFAPFCHCKKKIGGYLYPQFYDGSCPRALEIVKSVVAKAVAKEPRMAASLLRLHFHDCFVKGCDASVLLDSSGTIISEKRSNPNRNSARGFEVIDEIKSAIEKECPHTVSCADILALAARDSTVLTGGPSWEVPLGRRDSLGASISGSNNNIPAPNNTFQTILTKFKLKGLDIVDLVALSGSHTIGDSRCTSFRQRLYNQTGNGKADFTLDQKFAAQLRTRCPRSGGDQNLFVLDFVTPIKFDNYYYKNLLANKGLLSSDEVLLTKNQVSADLVKKYAERNDLFFEQFAKSMMMRFRWNAVVTVTFAVLLLFGVVPLQVQASNSVSAFVQNAIYSNKITVFSKSYCPYCLRAKRVLAELNEQPFVVELDLRDDGYQIQNVLLDLTGRRTVPQVFVNGKHIGGSDDIRAAVQSGELQKLLSARSHTIGDSRCTSFRQRLYN
;
A
#
# COMPACT_ATOMS: atom_id res chain seq x y z
N MET A 1 38.85 -16.87 -77.23
CA MET A 1 38.41 -17.62 -76.03
C MET A 1 37.94 -16.60 -75.01
N SER A 2 36.62 -16.53 -74.76
CA SER A 2 35.92 -16.08 -73.52
C SER A 2 36.39 -14.81 -72.80
N LYS A 3 35.56 -13.86 -72.34
CA LYS A 3 34.11 -13.59 -72.32
C LYS A 3 34.01 -12.17 -71.69
N GLU A 4 33.04 -11.36 -72.11
CA GLU A 4 32.58 -10.12 -71.46
C GLU A 4 32.06 -10.35 -70.01
N PRO A 5 31.41 -9.39 -69.28
CA PRO A 5 31.34 -7.91 -69.36
C PRO A 5 31.55 -7.21 -67.99
N GLY A 6 31.84 -5.91 -68.01
CA GLY A 6 31.75 -5.03 -66.83
C GLY A 6 30.55 -4.10 -66.94
N THR A 7 29.40 -4.46 -66.36
CA THR A 7 28.29 -3.53 -66.09
C THR A 7 27.33 -4.15 -65.08
N THR A 8 27.02 -3.40 -64.01
CA THR A 8 25.83 -3.43 -63.12
C THR A 8 26.19 -3.12 -61.66
N MET A 9 26.84 -1.97 -61.41
CA MET A 9 27.03 -1.44 -60.06
C MET A 9 25.97 -0.38 -59.72
N VAL A 10 24.68 -0.69 -59.89
CA VAL A 10 23.58 0.25 -59.53
C VAL A 10 22.51 -0.39 -58.63
N ASN A 11 22.45 -1.72 -58.50
CA ASN A 11 21.40 -2.37 -57.69
C ASN A 11 21.81 -2.78 -56.26
N SER A 12 23.07 -2.67 -55.85
CA SER A 12 23.49 -3.03 -54.48
C SER A 12 23.37 -1.90 -53.45
N ILE A 13 23.28 -0.63 -53.88
CA ILE A 13 23.22 0.52 -52.96
C ILE A 13 21.80 0.68 -52.38
N ASN A 14 20.76 0.37 -53.16
CA ASN A 14 19.37 0.46 -52.69
C ASN A 14 18.97 -0.67 -51.71
N PHE A 15 19.63 -1.84 -51.76
CA PHE A 15 19.35 -2.94 -50.83
C PHE A 15 20.01 -2.70 -49.46
N LEU A 16 21.20 -2.09 -49.43
CA LEU A 16 21.91 -1.74 -48.20
C LEU A 16 21.26 -0.54 -47.46
N LEU A 17 20.61 0.38 -48.18
CA LEU A 17 19.86 1.49 -47.57
C LEU A 17 18.51 1.03 -46.95
N LEU A 18 17.86 -0.01 -47.49
CA LEU A 18 16.64 -0.56 -46.88
C LEU A 18 16.93 -1.35 -45.59
N LEU A 19 18.08 -2.02 -45.51
CA LEU A 19 18.52 -2.75 -44.31
C LEU A 19 18.98 -1.81 -43.18
N SER A 20 19.52 -0.63 -43.49
CA SER A 20 19.87 0.36 -42.47
C SER A 20 18.64 1.06 -41.88
N LEU A 21 17.56 1.24 -42.65
CA LEU A 21 16.30 1.82 -42.16
C LEU A 21 15.52 0.91 -41.20
N LEU A 22 15.68 -0.41 -41.28
CA LEU A 22 15.10 -1.36 -40.32
C LEU A 22 15.93 -1.52 -39.04
N ALA A 23 17.24 -1.21 -39.08
CA ALA A 23 18.12 -1.22 -37.91
C ALA A 23 17.94 0.01 -37.00
N PHE A 24 17.37 1.10 -37.52
CA PHE A 24 17.10 2.35 -36.80
C PHE A 24 15.60 2.63 -36.56
N ALA A 25 14.72 1.64 -36.77
CA ALA A 25 13.38 1.72 -36.22
C ALA A 25 13.51 1.79 -34.68
N PRO A 26 13.07 2.88 -34.02
CA PRO A 26 13.04 2.89 -32.57
C PRO A 26 12.05 1.81 -32.17
N PHE A 27 12.56 0.68 -31.66
CA PHE A 27 11.75 -0.29 -30.96
C PHE A 27 10.94 0.50 -29.95
N CYS A 28 9.66 0.67 -30.25
CA CYS A 28 8.70 1.31 -29.39
C CYS A 28 8.55 0.38 -28.19
N HIS A 29 9.51 0.48 -27.27
CA HIS A 29 9.46 -0.17 -25.99
C HIS A 29 8.33 0.53 -25.25
N CYS A 30 7.13 -0.01 -25.40
CA CYS A 30 6.09 0.11 -24.39
C CYS A 30 6.66 -0.45 -23.08
N LYS A 31 7.49 0.35 -22.40
CA LYS A 31 7.96 0.06 -21.05
C LYS A 31 6.72 0.11 -20.17
N LYS A 32 6.15 -1.07 -19.94
CA LYS A 32 5.14 -1.32 -18.92
C LYS A 32 5.61 -0.61 -17.66
N LYS A 33 4.82 0.35 -17.15
CA LYS A 33 5.12 1.07 -15.91
C LYS A 33 5.37 0.04 -14.80
N ILE A 34 6.64 -0.16 -14.42
CA ILE A 34 7.00 -0.92 -13.24
C ILE A 34 6.81 0.06 -12.08
N GLY A 35 5.86 -0.24 -11.18
CA GLY A 35 5.70 0.53 -9.95
C GLY A 35 7.01 0.53 -9.16
N GLY A 36 7.30 1.62 -8.45
CA GLY A 36 8.50 1.70 -7.61
C GLY A 36 8.63 0.47 -6.70
N TYR A 37 9.84 -0.05 -6.57
CA TYR A 37 10.12 -1.18 -5.69
C TYR A 37 9.93 -0.76 -4.22
N LEU A 38 9.33 -1.64 -3.42
CA LEU A 38 9.25 -1.44 -1.97
C LEU A 38 10.57 -1.86 -1.33
N TYR A 39 11.08 -1.07 -0.39
CA TYR A 39 12.31 -1.39 0.36
C TYR A 39 12.28 -0.77 1.77
N PRO A 40 12.98 -1.35 2.76
CA PRO A 40 12.85 -0.91 4.15
C PRO A 40 13.33 0.53 4.41
N GLN A 41 14.35 1.00 3.70
CA GLN A 41 15.01 2.30 3.91
C GLN A 41 14.28 3.48 3.24
N PHE A 42 13.06 3.28 2.74
CA PHE A 42 12.35 4.26 1.90
C PHE A 42 12.21 5.65 2.56
N TYR A 43 12.11 5.69 3.89
CA TYR A 43 11.92 6.94 4.65
C TYR A 43 13.18 7.43 5.38
N ASP A 44 14.33 6.75 5.25
CA ASP A 44 15.53 7.06 6.03
C ASP A 44 16.03 8.51 5.83
N GLY A 45 15.88 9.04 4.62
CA GLY A 45 16.26 10.43 4.30
C GLY A 45 15.12 11.45 4.42
N SER A 46 13.86 11.02 4.30
CA SER A 46 12.71 11.93 4.20
C SER A 46 11.89 12.03 5.49
N CYS A 47 11.83 10.96 6.28
CA CYS A 47 11.24 10.94 7.61
C CYS A 47 11.97 9.93 8.52
N PRO A 48 13.19 10.26 9.00
CA PRO A 48 14.06 9.32 9.71
C PRO A 48 13.42 8.73 10.98
N ARG A 49 12.49 9.47 11.61
CA ARG A 49 11.80 9.07 12.84
C ARG A 49 10.46 8.35 12.61
N ALA A 50 10.07 8.09 11.35
CA ALA A 50 8.79 7.47 11.03
C ALA A 50 8.55 6.16 11.81
N LEU A 51 9.51 5.23 11.75
CA LEU A 51 9.41 3.92 12.40
C LEU A 51 9.33 4.04 13.93
N GLU A 52 10.08 4.97 14.52
CA GLU A 52 10.07 5.24 15.97
C GLU A 52 8.70 5.77 16.41
N ILE A 53 8.14 6.73 15.67
CA ILE A 53 6.84 7.34 15.96
C ILE A 53 5.72 6.30 15.87
N VAL A 54 5.68 5.48 14.80
CA VAL A 54 4.68 4.41 14.65
C VAL A 54 4.77 3.46 15.85
N LYS A 55 5.96 2.94 16.14
CA LYS A 55 6.18 2.01 17.25
C LYS A 55 5.74 2.58 18.60
N SER A 56 6.05 3.85 18.86
CA SER A 56 5.69 4.53 20.11
C SER A 56 4.18 4.64 20.30
N VAL A 57 3.45 5.11 19.28
CA VAL A 57 1.99 5.25 19.36
C VAL A 57 1.30 3.88 19.45
N VAL A 58 1.77 2.88 18.70
CA VAL A 58 1.25 1.50 18.79
C VAL A 58 1.49 0.94 20.19
N ALA A 59 2.70 1.10 20.76
CA ALA A 59 3.01 0.63 22.10
C ALA A 59 2.09 1.25 23.16
N LYS A 60 1.84 2.57 23.08
CA LYS A 60 0.89 3.27 23.95
C LYS A 60 -0.54 2.73 23.81
N ALA A 61 -0.99 2.49 22.57
CA ALA A 61 -2.33 1.97 22.31
C ALA A 61 -2.51 0.54 22.83
N VAL A 62 -1.52 -0.33 22.62
CA VAL A 62 -1.51 -1.72 23.11
C VAL A 62 -1.41 -1.78 24.63
N ALA A 63 -0.61 -0.91 25.26
CA ALA A 63 -0.53 -0.81 26.71
C ALA A 63 -1.86 -0.38 27.34
N LYS A 64 -2.61 0.50 26.65
CA LYS A 64 -3.96 0.92 27.08
C LYS A 64 -4.99 -0.19 26.89
N GLU A 65 -4.92 -0.92 25.77
CA GLU A 65 -5.84 -2.00 25.44
C GLU A 65 -5.11 -3.11 24.65
N PRO A 66 -4.78 -4.25 25.28
CA PRO A 66 -3.97 -5.30 24.64
C PRO A 66 -4.53 -5.83 23.32
N ARG A 67 -5.86 -5.88 23.17
CA ARG A 67 -6.54 -6.31 21.93
C ARG A 67 -6.24 -5.40 20.73
N MET A 68 -5.75 -4.18 20.95
CA MET A 68 -5.41 -3.26 19.87
C MET A 68 -4.33 -3.85 18.94
N ALA A 69 -3.40 -4.66 19.46
CA ALA A 69 -2.40 -5.32 18.65
C ALA A 69 -3.03 -6.22 17.57
N ALA A 70 -3.95 -7.10 17.98
CA ALA A 70 -4.70 -7.96 17.05
C ALA A 70 -5.56 -7.14 16.07
N SER A 71 -6.11 -6.01 16.55
CA SER A 71 -6.98 -5.15 15.74
C SER A 71 -6.20 -4.47 14.60
N LEU A 72 -5.01 -3.93 14.89
CA LEU A 72 -4.15 -3.27 13.90
C LEU A 72 -3.56 -4.28 12.91
N LEU A 73 -3.13 -5.45 13.38
CA LEU A 73 -2.70 -6.55 12.51
C LEU A 73 -3.82 -6.96 11.54
N ARG A 74 -5.06 -7.10 12.04
CA ARG A 74 -6.21 -7.42 11.22
C ARG A 74 -6.55 -6.31 10.21
N LEU A 75 -6.43 -5.03 10.58
CA LEU A 75 -6.66 -3.92 9.64
C LEU A 75 -5.73 -4.00 8.43
N HIS A 76 -4.45 -4.32 8.64
CA HIS A 76 -3.50 -4.48 7.54
C HIS A 76 -3.88 -5.67 6.63
N PHE A 77 -4.26 -6.82 7.19
CA PHE A 77 -4.78 -7.95 6.41
C PHE A 77 -5.99 -7.55 5.55
N HIS A 78 -6.95 -6.83 6.16
CA HIS A 78 -8.16 -6.38 5.50
C HIS A 78 -7.90 -5.40 4.36
N ASP A 79 -6.91 -4.50 4.50
CA ASP A 79 -6.46 -3.61 3.43
C ASP A 79 -5.91 -4.42 2.24
N CYS A 80 -4.89 -5.25 2.52
CA CYS A 80 -4.18 -5.99 1.49
C CYS A 80 -5.07 -6.99 0.71
N PHE A 81 -6.12 -7.53 1.33
CA PHE A 81 -7.01 -8.51 0.70
C PHE A 81 -8.07 -7.90 -0.23
N VAL A 82 -8.20 -6.57 -0.32
CA VAL A 82 -9.19 -5.96 -1.20
C VAL A 82 -8.57 -5.57 -2.54
N LYS A 83 -7.83 -4.46 -2.60
CA LYS A 83 -7.18 -3.94 -3.82
C LYS A 83 -5.66 -3.90 -3.73
N GLY A 84 -5.09 -4.56 -2.73
CA GLY A 84 -3.68 -4.46 -2.35
C GLY A 84 -3.55 -3.58 -1.12
N CYS A 85 -2.34 -3.48 -0.57
CA CYS A 85 -2.09 -2.68 0.63
C CYS A 85 -2.00 -1.20 0.24
N ASP A 86 -3.15 -0.54 0.11
CA ASP A 86 -3.29 0.81 -0.44
C ASP A 86 -4.09 1.75 0.49
N ALA A 87 -4.29 1.39 1.76
CA ALA A 87 -5.08 2.15 2.74
C ALA A 87 -6.54 2.40 2.34
N SER A 88 -7.08 1.70 1.34
CA SER A 88 -8.48 1.84 0.92
C SER A 88 -9.47 1.49 2.04
N VAL A 89 -9.07 0.60 2.96
CA VAL A 89 -9.88 0.24 4.14
C VAL A 89 -10.11 1.42 5.11
N LEU A 90 -9.23 2.42 5.09
CA LEU A 90 -9.28 3.55 6.02
C LEU A 90 -10.28 4.62 5.59
N LEU A 91 -10.56 4.73 4.29
CA LEU A 91 -11.40 5.78 3.71
C LEU A 91 -12.83 5.74 4.25
N ASP A 92 -13.30 6.87 4.79
CA ASP A 92 -14.71 7.07 5.14
C ASP A 92 -15.59 7.32 3.91
N SER A 93 -16.90 7.14 4.09
CA SER A 93 -17.86 7.43 3.03
C SER A 93 -17.91 8.93 2.76
N SER A 94 -17.68 9.32 1.52
CA SER A 94 -17.66 10.73 1.09
C SER A 94 -17.87 10.83 -0.42
N GLY A 95 -18.80 11.67 -0.86
CA GLY A 95 -19.14 11.79 -2.28
C GLY A 95 -19.51 10.44 -2.91
N THR A 96 -18.73 10.00 -3.89
CA THR A 96 -18.90 8.71 -4.58
C THR A 96 -18.23 7.52 -3.88
N ILE A 97 -17.44 7.77 -2.83
CA ILE A 97 -16.74 6.71 -2.08
C ILE A 97 -17.70 6.04 -1.09
N ILE A 98 -17.90 4.74 -1.27
CA ILE A 98 -18.57 3.88 -0.28
C ILE A 98 -17.49 3.16 0.52
N SER A 99 -17.40 3.48 1.82
CA SER A 99 -16.36 2.94 2.69
C SER A 99 -16.42 1.43 2.82
N GLU A 100 -15.25 0.80 2.80
CA GLU A 100 -15.08 -0.61 3.13
C GLU A 100 -15.44 -0.92 4.58
N LYS A 101 -15.45 0.07 5.50
CA LYS A 101 -15.87 -0.10 6.89
C LYS A 101 -17.32 -0.60 7.00
N ARG A 102 -18.12 -0.43 5.94
CA ARG A 102 -19.53 -0.87 5.85
C ARG A 102 -19.71 -2.28 5.29
N SER A 103 -18.64 -2.94 4.83
CA SER A 103 -18.69 -4.31 4.31
C SER A 103 -19.02 -5.34 5.41
N ASN A 104 -19.49 -6.53 5.03
CA ASN A 104 -19.83 -7.59 5.97
C ASN A 104 -18.64 -8.00 6.88
N PRO A 105 -17.39 -8.11 6.38
CA PRO A 105 -16.24 -8.42 7.24
C PRO A 105 -15.84 -7.30 8.21
N ASN A 106 -16.16 -6.04 7.89
CA ASN A 106 -15.69 -4.85 8.61
C ASN A 106 -16.75 -4.24 9.54
N ARG A 107 -18.02 -4.25 9.14
CA ARG A 107 -19.09 -3.57 9.88
C ARG A 107 -19.23 -4.15 11.28
N ASN A 108 -19.17 -3.26 12.27
CA ASN A 108 -19.22 -3.60 13.69
C ASN A 108 -18.13 -4.65 14.08
N SER A 109 -16.99 -4.67 13.38
CA SER A 109 -15.98 -5.72 13.49
C SER A 109 -14.55 -5.15 13.43
N ALA A 110 -14.19 -4.47 12.34
CA ALA A 110 -12.91 -3.79 12.21
C ALA A 110 -12.84 -2.58 13.16
N ARG A 111 -11.66 -2.32 13.73
CA ARG A 111 -11.44 -1.28 14.76
C ARG A 111 -9.96 -0.89 14.84
N GLY A 112 -9.65 0.19 15.56
CA GLY A 112 -8.28 0.73 15.68
C GLY A 112 -7.96 1.83 14.66
N PHE A 113 -8.96 2.33 13.93
CA PHE A 113 -8.81 3.41 12.95
C PHE A 113 -8.29 4.70 13.61
N GLU A 114 -8.74 4.97 14.83
CA GLU A 114 -8.33 6.11 15.63
C GLU A 114 -6.84 6.08 16.01
N VAL A 115 -6.26 4.88 16.17
CA VAL A 115 -4.82 4.73 16.44
C VAL A 115 -4.01 5.03 15.18
N ILE A 116 -4.50 4.62 14.01
CA ILE A 116 -3.90 4.97 12.72
C ILE A 116 -3.92 6.48 12.50
N ASP A 117 -5.02 7.15 12.87
CA ASP A 117 -5.12 8.61 12.83
C ASP A 117 -4.17 9.30 13.84
N GLU A 118 -4.00 8.76 15.06
CA GLU A 118 -3.02 9.28 16.03
C GLU A 118 -1.58 9.17 15.48
N ILE A 119 -1.23 8.03 14.88
CA ILE A 119 0.06 7.82 14.21
C ILE A 119 0.24 8.82 13.07
N LYS A 120 -0.75 8.95 12.18
CA LYS A 120 -0.68 9.87 11.04
C LYS A 120 -0.52 11.30 11.49
N SER A 121 -1.26 11.73 12.52
CA SER A 121 -1.13 13.07 13.09
C SER A 121 0.25 13.33 13.68
N ALA A 122 0.84 12.35 14.38
CA ALA A 122 2.18 12.47 14.93
C ALA A 122 3.25 12.56 13.83
N ILE A 123 3.12 11.74 12.79
CA ILE A 123 4.01 11.75 11.62
C ILE A 123 3.89 13.06 10.84
N GLU A 124 2.69 13.55 10.55
CA GLU A 124 2.51 14.78 9.76
C GLU A 124 3.05 16.03 10.46
N LYS A 125 3.21 15.99 11.80
CA LYS A 125 3.89 17.05 12.56
C LYS A 125 5.41 17.02 12.37
N GLU A 126 5.98 15.83 12.20
CA GLU A 126 7.43 15.61 12.06
C GLU A 126 7.87 15.74 10.59
N CYS A 127 7.14 15.08 9.69
CA CYS A 127 7.46 14.98 8.27
C CYS A 127 6.18 15.13 7.42
N PRO A 128 5.74 16.37 7.18
CA PRO A 128 4.53 16.66 6.42
C PRO A 128 4.50 15.94 5.06
N HIS A 129 3.35 15.39 4.72
CA HIS A 129 3.04 14.80 3.40
C HIS A 129 4.01 13.71 2.90
N THR A 130 4.72 13.04 3.82
CA THR A 130 5.82 12.13 3.46
C THR A 130 5.41 10.65 3.57
N VAL A 131 4.91 10.21 4.73
CA VAL A 131 4.62 8.79 4.98
C VAL A 131 3.17 8.46 4.63
N SER A 132 2.96 7.41 3.83
CA SER A 132 1.62 6.99 3.42
C SER A 132 0.87 6.28 4.55
N CYS A 133 -0.46 6.34 4.51
CA CYS A 133 -1.31 5.58 5.41
C CYS A 133 -1.17 4.07 5.22
N ALA A 134 -0.91 3.64 3.98
CA ALA A 134 -0.66 2.23 3.64
C ALA A 134 0.61 1.69 4.33
N ASP A 135 1.68 2.48 4.40
CA ASP A 135 2.89 2.08 5.12
C ASP A 135 2.73 2.19 6.64
N ILE A 136 1.92 3.13 7.14
CA ILE A 136 1.54 3.17 8.56
C ILE A 136 0.83 1.86 8.97
N LEU A 137 -0.11 1.36 8.17
CA LEU A 137 -0.77 0.08 8.44
C LEU A 137 0.23 -1.09 8.49
N ALA A 138 1.17 -1.13 7.55
CA ALA A 138 2.17 -2.20 7.49
C ALA A 138 3.12 -2.19 8.70
N LEU A 139 3.61 -1.00 9.08
CA LEU A 139 4.44 -0.81 10.27
C LEU A 139 3.68 -1.12 11.56
N ALA A 140 2.43 -0.65 11.67
CA ALA A 140 1.58 -0.90 12.83
C ALA A 140 1.29 -2.39 13.03
N ALA A 141 1.08 -3.15 11.94
CA ALA A 141 0.93 -4.59 11.99
C ALA A 141 2.19 -5.28 12.53
N ARG A 142 3.38 -4.90 12.05
CA ARG A 142 4.67 -5.43 12.56
C ARG A 142 4.87 -5.12 14.03
N ASP A 143 4.72 -3.85 14.42
CA ASP A 143 4.93 -3.43 15.80
C ASP A 143 3.94 -4.10 16.76
N SER A 144 2.69 -4.28 16.34
CA SER A 144 1.67 -5.02 17.10
C SER A 144 2.07 -6.48 17.37
N THR A 145 2.59 -7.17 16.35
CA THR A 145 3.08 -8.55 16.49
C THR A 145 4.27 -8.62 17.43
N VAL A 146 5.24 -7.71 17.30
CA VAL A 146 6.43 -7.69 18.17
C VAL A 146 6.07 -7.39 19.62
N LEU A 147 5.19 -6.42 19.86
CA LEU A 147 4.75 -6.03 21.22
C LEU A 147 4.01 -7.16 21.95
N THR A 148 3.43 -8.10 21.22
CA THR A 148 2.75 -9.28 21.77
C THR A 148 3.66 -10.52 21.85
N GLY A 149 4.96 -10.37 21.57
CA GLY A 149 5.96 -11.44 21.70
C GLY A 149 6.20 -12.26 20.44
N GLY A 150 5.66 -11.83 19.29
CA GLY A 150 5.85 -12.46 17.99
C GLY A 150 7.16 -12.04 17.30
N PRO A 151 7.38 -12.50 16.05
CA PRO A 151 8.58 -12.18 15.29
C PRO A 151 8.61 -10.72 14.85
N SER A 152 9.82 -10.20 14.66
CA SER A 152 10.06 -8.97 13.90
C SER A 152 10.50 -9.30 12.48
N TRP A 153 10.28 -8.37 11.55
CA TRP A 153 10.79 -8.42 10.18
C TRP A 153 11.05 -7.00 9.67
N GLU A 154 11.83 -6.90 8.60
CA GLU A 154 11.98 -5.65 7.87
C GLU A 154 10.75 -5.43 6.99
N VAL A 155 10.01 -4.36 7.26
CA VAL A 155 8.82 -4.02 6.46
C VAL A 155 9.29 -3.32 5.19
N PRO A 156 9.02 -3.82 3.98
CA PRO A 156 9.26 -3.07 2.76
C PRO A 156 8.30 -1.87 2.70
N LEU A 157 8.81 -0.66 2.46
CA LEU A 157 8.06 0.60 2.48
C LEU A 157 8.08 1.28 1.10
N GLY A 158 7.25 2.32 0.94
CA GLY A 158 7.04 3.04 -0.32
C GLY A 158 5.66 2.82 -0.94
N ARG A 159 4.69 2.29 -0.17
CA ARG A 159 3.31 2.17 -0.63
C ARG A 159 2.68 3.55 -0.76
N ARG A 160 1.61 3.63 -1.56
CA ARG A 160 0.84 4.87 -1.76
C ARG A 160 -0.62 4.61 -1.48
N ASP A 161 -1.29 5.66 -1.01
CA ASP A 161 -2.69 5.60 -0.61
C ASP A 161 -3.63 5.60 -1.84
N SER A 162 -4.70 4.82 -1.76
CA SER A 162 -5.75 4.69 -2.76
C SER A 162 -6.61 5.95 -2.81
N LEU A 163 -7.14 6.25 -3.99
CA LEU A 163 -8.14 7.31 -4.18
C LEU A 163 -9.58 6.81 -4.00
N GLY A 164 -9.78 5.53 -3.71
CA GLY A 164 -11.11 4.97 -3.55
C GLY A 164 -11.15 3.60 -2.91
N ALA A 165 -12.21 3.38 -2.15
CA ALA A 165 -12.56 2.14 -1.49
C ALA A 165 -13.31 1.16 -2.42
N SER A 166 -13.33 -0.13 -2.06
CA SER A 166 -14.12 -1.15 -2.73
C SER A 166 -14.89 -2.02 -1.73
N ILE A 167 -16.11 -1.58 -1.39
CA ILE A 167 -17.02 -2.36 -0.54
C ILE A 167 -17.33 -3.76 -1.13
N SER A 168 -17.47 -3.87 -2.46
CA SER A 168 -17.70 -5.15 -3.14
C SER A 168 -16.46 -6.04 -3.06
N GLY A 169 -15.26 -5.49 -3.27
CA GLY A 169 -14.01 -6.21 -3.09
C GLY A 169 -13.83 -6.69 -1.65
N SER A 170 -14.18 -5.86 -0.66
CA SER A 170 -14.17 -6.23 0.76
C SER A 170 -15.13 -7.38 1.07
N ASN A 171 -16.36 -7.36 0.55
CA ASN A 171 -17.32 -8.45 0.73
C ASN A 171 -16.89 -9.77 0.05
N ASN A 172 -16.25 -9.68 -1.11
CA ASN A 172 -15.98 -10.86 -1.94
C ASN A 172 -14.60 -11.47 -1.69
N ASN A 173 -13.57 -10.66 -1.43
CA ASN A 173 -12.19 -11.11 -1.39
C ASN A 173 -11.73 -11.52 0.01
N ILE A 174 -12.28 -10.92 1.07
CA ILE A 174 -11.92 -11.26 2.44
C ILE A 174 -12.57 -12.62 2.79
N PRO A 175 -11.81 -13.61 3.27
CA PRO A 175 -12.36 -14.89 3.71
C PRO A 175 -13.33 -14.72 4.88
N ALA A 176 -14.48 -15.38 4.81
CA ALA A 176 -15.44 -15.42 5.92
C ALA A 176 -15.09 -16.58 6.87
N PRO A 177 -15.41 -16.47 8.18
CA PRO A 177 -15.06 -17.48 9.18
C PRO A 177 -15.73 -18.86 8.98
N ASN A 178 -16.72 -18.95 8.08
CA ASN A 178 -17.43 -20.17 7.70
C ASN A 178 -17.15 -20.61 6.26
N ASN A 179 -16.19 -19.99 5.56
CA ASN A 179 -15.78 -20.45 4.24
C ASN A 179 -15.11 -21.82 4.32
N THR A 180 -15.28 -22.63 3.27
CA THR A 180 -14.59 -23.92 3.15
C THR A 180 -13.09 -23.71 2.98
N PHE A 181 -12.28 -24.73 3.30
CA PHE A 181 -10.83 -24.71 3.05
C PHE A 181 -10.49 -24.30 1.62
N GLN A 182 -11.17 -24.89 0.62
CA GLN A 182 -10.91 -24.60 -0.78
C GLN A 182 -11.25 -23.15 -1.15
N THR A 183 -12.34 -22.59 -0.62
CA THR A 183 -12.69 -21.19 -0.82
C THR A 183 -11.64 -20.26 -0.24
N ILE A 184 -11.15 -20.54 0.97
CA ILE A 184 -10.12 -19.73 1.63
C ILE A 184 -8.82 -19.80 0.82
N LEU A 185 -8.36 -21.01 0.46
CA LEU A 185 -7.16 -21.20 -0.35
C LEU A 185 -7.25 -20.48 -1.70
N THR A 186 -8.39 -20.52 -2.38
CA THR A 186 -8.60 -19.79 -3.64
C THR A 186 -8.45 -18.28 -3.42
N LYS A 187 -9.03 -17.72 -2.35
CA LYS A 187 -8.89 -16.29 -2.03
C LYS A 187 -7.43 -15.89 -1.76
N PHE A 188 -6.66 -16.71 -1.06
CA PHE A 188 -5.23 -16.51 -0.85
C PHE A 188 -4.44 -16.60 -2.16
N LYS A 189 -4.73 -17.59 -3.02
CA LYS A 189 -4.06 -17.73 -4.33
C LYS A 189 -4.31 -16.54 -5.26
N LEU A 190 -5.52 -15.96 -5.23
CA LEU A 190 -5.83 -14.72 -5.96
C LEU A 190 -5.02 -13.52 -5.46
N LYS A 191 -4.41 -13.65 -4.29
CA LYS A 191 -3.50 -12.69 -3.68
C LYS A 191 -2.02 -13.06 -3.86
N GLY A 192 -1.73 -14.11 -4.63
CA GLY A 192 -0.36 -14.60 -4.81
C GLY A 192 0.21 -15.28 -3.57
N LEU A 193 -0.65 -15.68 -2.64
CA LEU A 193 -0.30 -16.37 -1.40
C LEU A 193 -0.65 -17.85 -1.53
N ASP A 194 0.26 -18.73 -1.13
CA ASP A 194 0.07 -20.17 -1.25
C ASP A 194 -0.51 -20.81 0.02
N ILE A 195 -0.50 -22.14 0.10
CA ILE A 195 -1.00 -22.88 1.26
C ILE A 195 -0.13 -22.67 2.50
N VAL A 196 1.18 -22.46 2.33
CA VAL A 196 2.10 -22.19 3.43
C VAL A 196 1.79 -20.82 4.03
N ASP A 197 1.57 -19.82 3.17
CA ASP A 197 1.14 -18.49 3.59
C ASP A 197 -0.22 -18.51 4.29
N LEU A 198 -1.18 -19.28 3.77
CA LEU A 198 -2.49 -19.45 4.39
C LEU A 198 -2.36 -19.96 5.83
N VAL A 199 -1.64 -21.06 6.04
CA VAL A 199 -1.53 -21.67 7.37
C VAL A 199 -0.74 -20.78 8.33
N ALA A 200 0.33 -20.14 7.85
CA ALA A 200 1.12 -19.22 8.67
C ALA A 200 0.31 -17.97 9.06
N LEU A 201 -0.31 -17.27 8.11
CA LEU A 201 -1.06 -16.04 8.39
C LEU A 201 -2.32 -16.29 9.24
N SER A 202 -2.92 -17.48 9.14
CA SER A 202 -4.01 -17.88 10.04
C SER A 202 -3.56 -17.96 11.51
N GLY A 203 -2.25 -18.17 11.74
CA GLY A 203 -1.63 -18.09 13.06
C GLY A 203 -1.78 -16.74 13.76
N SER A 204 -2.13 -15.67 13.04
CA SER A 204 -2.49 -14.37 13.65
C SER A 204 -3.68 -14.45 14.61
N HIS A 205 -4.53 -15.49 14.51
CA HIS A 205 -5.59 -15.79 15.47
C HIS A 205 -5.08 -16.29 16.83
N THR A 206 -3.76 -16.37 17.05
CA THR A 206 -3.18 -16.55 18.39
C THR A 206 -3.47 -15.38 19.35
N ILE A 207 -3.92 -14.22 18.85
CA ILE A 207 -4.31 -13.06 19.66
C ILE A 207 -5.66 -12.48 19.20
N GLY A 208 -6.33 -11.79 20.11
CA GLY A 208 -7.56 -11.05 19.83
C GLY A 208 -8.84 -11.88 19.97
N ASP A 209 -9.96 -11.27 19.57
CA ASP A 209 -11.29 -11.83 19.84
C ASP A 209 -12.15 -11.91 18.58
N SER A 210 -13.08 -12.87 18.62
CA SER A 210 -14.18 -13.03 17.69
C SER A 210 -15.52 -12.83 18.39
N ARG A 211 -16.53 -12.40 17.62
CA ARG A 211 -17.92 -12.30 18.10
C ARG A 211 -18.62 -13.64 17.97
N CYS A 212 -19.60 -13.89 18.84
CA CYS A 212 -20.48 -15.05 18.74
C CYS A 212 -21.06 -15.24 17.33
N THR A 213 -21.45 -14.16 16.65
CA THR A 213 -21.99 -14.23 15.27
C THR A 213 -21.05 -14.87 14.25
N SER A 214 -19.73 -14.80 14.45
CA SER A 214 -18.75 -15.33 13.51
C SER A 214 -18.63 -16.86 13.55
N PHE A 215 -19.02 -17.50 14.65
CA PHE A 215 -18.87 -18.95 14.85
C PHE A 215 -20.11 -19.66 15.39
N ARG A 216 -21.21 -18.94 15.68
CA ARG A 216 -22.46 -19.51 16.21
C ARG A 216 -22.97 -20.70 15.40
N GLN A 217 -22.84 -20.64 14.07
CA GLN A 217 -23.21 -21.74 13.18
C GLN A 217 -22.50 -23.05 13.57
N ARG A 218 -21.23 -23.01 13.99
CA ARG A 218 -20.50 -24.19 14.48
C ARG A 218 -21.07 -24.77 15.76
N LEU A 219 -21.63 -23.93 16.63
CA LEU A 219 -22.20 -24.41 17.88
C LEU A 219 -23.55 -25.10 17.70
N TYR A 220 -24.25 -24.87 16.59
CA TYR A 220 -25.66 -25.25 16.51
C TYR A 220 -26.13 -25.88 15.21
N ASN A 221 -25.55 -25.55 14.05
CA ASN A 221 -26.08 -26.05 12.78
C ASN A 221 -25.12 -25.93 11.58
N GLN A 222 -23.81 -26.15 11.76
CA GLN A 222 -22.83 -25.97 10.68
C GLN A 222 -23.10 -26.90 9.48
N THR A 223 -23.59 -28.11 9.74
CA THR A 223 -23.86 -29.14 8.73
C THR A 223 -25.35 -29.32 8.43
N GLY A 224 -26.23 -28.46 8.94
CA GLY A 224 -27.67 -28.57 8.73
C GLY A 224 -28.40 -29.61 9.61
N ASN A 225 -27.68 -30.28 10.52
CA ASN A 225 -28.23 -31.35 11.37
C ASN A 225 -28.69 -30.92 12.78
N GLY A 226 -28.68 -29.62 13.08
CA GLY A 226 -29.08 -29.05 14.38
C GLY A 226 -28.12 -29.31 15.55
N LYS A 227 -26.92 -29.85 15.29
CA LYS A 227 -25.89 -30.19 16.28
C LYS A 227 -24.64 -29.30 16.14
N ALA A 228 -23.77 -29.36 17.14
CA ALA A 228 -22.44 -28.76 17.02
C ALA A 228 -21.63 -29.45 15.92
N ASP A 229 -20.73 -28.69 15.31
CA ASP A 229 -19.68 -29.18 14.43
C ASP A 229 -18.92 -30.32 15.13
N PHE A 230 -18.80 -31.46 14.45
CA PHE A 230 -18.14 -32.65 15.00
C PHE A 230 -16.62 -32.48 15.10
N THR A 231 -16.06 -31.50 14.36
CA THR A 231 -14.64 -31.13 14.42
C THR A 231 -14.33 -30.18 15.59
N LEU A 232 -15.33 -29.79 16.37
CA LEU A 232 -15.16 -28.99 17.59
C LEU A 232 -15.28 -29.91 18.80
N ASP A 233 -14.33 -29.80 19.75
CA ASP A 233 -14.39 -30.52 21.02
C ASP A 233 -15.73 -30.23 21.72
N GLN A 234 -16.46 -31.29 22.07
CA GLN A 234 -17.85 -31.16 22.51
C GLN A 234 -17.96 -30.49 23.89
N LYS A 235 -16.95 -30.65 24.77
CA LYS A 235 -16.89 -29.97 26.06
C LYS A 235 -16.63 -28.48 25.87
N PHE A 236 -15.69 -28.13 24.99
CA PHE A 236 -15.42 -26.74 24.63
C PHE A 236 -16.64 -26.09 23.95
N ALA A 237 -17.33 -26.79 23.04
CA ALA A 237 -18.58 -26.32 22.45
C ALA A 237 -19.66 -26.04 23.52
N ALA A 238 -19.80 -26.91 24.53
CA ALA A 238 -20.71 -26.69 25.64
C ALA A 238 -20.35 -25.44 26.46
N GLN A 239 -19.05 -25.21 26.71
CA GLN A 239 -18.56 -24.00 27.38
C GLN A 239 -18.89 -22.74 26.57
N LEU A 240 -18.63 -22.73 25.26
CA LEU A 240 -18.92 -21.59 24.38
C LEU A 240 -20.41 -21.24 24.35
N ARG A 241 -21.29 -22.26 24.34
CA ARG A 241 -22.77 -22.07 24.33
C ARG A 241 -23.30 -21.33 25.56
N THR A 242 -22.59 -21.35 26.69
CA THR A 242 -23.01 -20.60 27.90
C THR A 242 -23.06 -19.08 27.66
N ARG A 243 -22.21 -18.57 26.76
CA ARG A 243 -22.14 -17.14 26.40
C ARG A 243 -22.49 -16.86 24.95
N CYS A 244 -22.72 -17.87 24.12
CA CYS A 244 -23.11 -17.74 22.72
C CYS A 244 -24.38 -18.55 22.47
N PRO A 245 -25.55 -18.05 22.93
CA PRO A 245 -26.83 -18.75 22.80
C PRO A 245 -27.27 -18.89 21.33
N ARG A 246 -28.29 -19.74 21.09
CA ARG A 246 -28.88 -19.98 19.74
C ARG A 246 -29.38 -18.69 19.09
N SER A 247 -29.87 -17.75 19.89
CA SER A 247 -30.31 -16.42 19.48
C SER A 247 -29.91 -15.40 20.54
N GLY A 248 -29.61 -14.17 20.12
CA GLY A 248 -29.09 -13.12 21.00
C GLY A 248 -27.60 -13.29 21.34
N GLY A 249 -27.05 -12.34 22.11
CA GLY A 249 -25.63 -12.35 22.48
C GLY A 249 -24.67 -12.17 21.30
N ASP A 250 -25.13 -11.60 20.18
CA ASP A 250 -24.36 -11.46 18.93
C ASP A 250 -23.00 -10.79 19.11
N GLN A 251 -22.93 -9.80 20.00
CA GLN A 251 -21.73 -9.01 20.26
C GLN A 251 -20.84 -9.60 21.37
N ASN A 252 -21.22 -10.75 21.96
CA ASN A 252 -20.40 -11.38 22.98
C ASN A 252 -19.06 -11.79 22.37
N LEU A 253 -17.98 -11.36 23.03
CA LEU A 253 -16.61 -11.56 22.60
C LEU A 253 -16.00 -12.82 23.21
N PHE A 254 -15.25 -13.54 22.38
CA PHE A 254 -14.53 -14.75 22.70
C PHE A 254 -13.11 -14.62 22.19
N VAL A 255 -12.15 -14.89 23.05
CA VAL A 255 -10.74 -14.93 22.68
C VAL A 255 -10.52 -16.03 21.64
N LEU A 256 -9.75 -15.74 20.59
CA LEU A 256 -9.44 -16.69 19.52
C LEU A 256 -8.50 -17.80 20.02
N ASP A 257 -7.54 -17.43 20.87
CA ASP A 257 -6.72 -18.34 21.67
C ASP A 257 -7.08 -18.22 23.14
N PHE A 258 -7.61 -19.29 23.74
CA PHE A 258 -8.01 -19.28 25.15
C PHE A 258 -6.86 -19.60 26.12
N VAL A 259 -5.71 -20.06 25.61
CA VAL A 259 -4.55 -20.42 26.43
C VAL A 259 -3.66 -19.20 26.65
N THR A 260 -3.40 -18.44 25.59
CA THR A 260 -2.54 -17.25 25.62
C THR A 260 -3.17 -16.05 24.89
N PRO A 261 -4.30 -15.49 25.39
CA PRO A 261 -5.14 -14.56 24.62
C PRO A 261 -4.49 -13.26 24.09
N ILE A 262 -3.38 -12.85 24.70
CA ILE A 262 -2.66 -11.61 24.37
C ILE A 262 -1.22 -11.83 23.93
N LYS A 263 -0.76 -13.09 23.85
CA LYS A 263 0.61 -13.42 23.47
C LYS A 263 0.61 -14.04 22.09
N PHE A 264 1.45 -13.51 21.22
CA PHE A 264 1.63 -14.03 19.88
C PHE A 264 2.58 -15.22 19.94
N ASP A 265 2.03 -16.45 19.89
CA ASP A 265 2.79 -17.69 19.91
C ASP A 265 2.08 -18.80 19.13
N ASN A 266 2.53 -20.04 19.29
CA ASN A 266 1.99 -21.18 18.55
C ASN A 266 0.84 -21.92 19.26
N TYR A 267 0.27 -21.38 20.35
CA TYR A 267 -0.87 -22.04 21.01
C TYR A 267 -2.11 -22.10 20.12
N TYR A 268 -2.27 -21.17 19.17
CA TYR A 268 -3.25 -21.28 18.09
C TYR A 268 -3.24 -22.68 17.45
N TYR A 269 -2.08 -23.15 17.01
CA TYR A 269 -1.96 -24.46 16.34
C TYR A 269 -2.16 -25.62 17.31
N LYS A 270 -1.69 -25.50 18.56
CA LYS A 270 -1.93 -26.50 19.61
C LYS A 270 -3.42 -26.66 19.91
N ASN A 271 -4.18 -25.56 19.87
CA ASN A 271 -5.62 -25.57 20.03
C ASN A 271 -6.31 -26.30 18.87
N LEU A 272 -5.85 -26.12 17.62
CA LEU A 272 -6.38 -26.89 16.49
C LEU A 272 -6.14 -28.39 16.67
N LEU A 273 -4.94 -28.81 17.10
CA LEU A 273 -4.67 -30.24 17.37
C LEU A 273 -5.59 -30.84 18.45
N ALA A 274 -6.11 -30.00 19.34
CA ALA A 274 -7.08 -30.39 20.37
C ALA A 274 -8.54 -30.26 19.91
N ASN A 275 -8.82 -29.97 18.63
CA ASN A 275 -10.14 -29.66 18.08
C ASN A 275 -10.81 -28.45 18.77
N LYS A 276 -10.01 -27.45 19.16
CA LYS A 276 -10.45 -26.26 19.89
C LYS A 276 -10.19 -24.96 19.12
N GLY A 277 -10.04 -25.02 17.79
CA GLY A 277 -10.11 -23.81 16.97
C GLY A 277 -11.47 -23.16 17.10
N LEU A 278 -11.53 -21.84 17.27
CA LEU A 278 -12.80 -21.14 17.49
C LEU A 278 -13.62 -21.03 16.20
N LEU A 279 -13.00 -20.62 15.10
CA LEU A 279 -13.67 -20.42 13.82
C LEU A 279 -13.65 -21.68 12.96
N SER A 280 -14.61 -21.80 12.05
CA SER A 280 -14.68 -22.98 11.18
C SER A 280 -13.51 -22.95 10.21
N SER A 281 -13.18 -21.75 9.73
CA SER A 281 -11.98 -21.46 8.95
C SER A 281 -10.66 -21.84 9.62
N ASP A 282 -10.60 -21.93 10.95
CA ASP A 282 -9.40 -22.38 11.66
C ASP A 282 -9.30 -23.91 11.62
N GLU A 283 -10.36 -24.60 12.03
CA GLU A 283 -10.35 -26.06 12.18
C GLU A 283 -10.27 -26.79 10.83
N VAL A 284 -10.69 -26.14 9.73
CA VAL A 284 -10.52 -26.72 8.39
C VAL A 284 -9.05 -26.81 7.95
N LEU A 285 -8.15 -26.04 8.55
CA LEU A 285 -6.70 -26.14 8.29
C LEU A 285 -6.14 -27.49 8.73
N LEU A 286 -6.68 -28.06 9.81
CA LEU A 286 -6.31 -29.39 10.28
C LEU A 286 -7.10 -30.50 9.59
N THR A 287 -8.40 -30.28 9.35
CA THR A 287 -9.33 -31.39 9.05
C THR A 287 -9.63 -31.61 7.58
N LYS A 288 -9.26 -30.68 6.67
CA LYS A 288 -9.69 -30.74 5.25
C LYS A 288 -8.57 -30.92 4.24
N ASN A 289 -7.30 -30.80 4.63
CA ASN A 289 -6.18 -30.95 3.70
C ASN A 289 -4.92 -31.46 4.42
N GLN A 290 -4.31 -32.53 3.90
CA GLN A 290 -3.17 -33.19 4.53
C GLN A 290 -1.94 -32.28 4.62
N VAL A 291 -1.60 -31.54 3.57
CA VAL A 291 -0.44 -30.62 3.56
C VAL A 291 -0.63 -29.50 4.60
N SER A 292 -1.84 -28.93 4.66
CA SER A 292 -2.20 -27.94 5.68
C SER A 292 -2.11 -28.54 7.09
N ALA A 293 -2.62 -29.76 7.29
CA ALA A 293 -2.57 -30.45 8.57
C ALA A 293 -1.14 -30.69 9.06
N ASP A 294 -0.23 -31.03 8.15
CA ASP A 294 1.17 -31.26 8.49
C ASP A 294 1.91 -29.95 8.82
N LEU A 295 1.54 -28.83 8.17
CA LEU A 295 2.00 -27.50 8.57
C LEU A 295 1.47 -27.09 9.95
N VAL A 296 0.20 -27.36 10.25
CA VAL A 296 -0.39 -27.11 11.59
C VAL A 296 0.38 -27.86 12.68
N LYS A 297 0.66 -29.16 12.48
CA LYS A 297 1.46 -29.97 13.41
C LYS A 297 2.87 -29.39 13.58
N LYS A 298 3.53 -29.06 12.45
CA LYS A 298 4.88 -28.48 12.44
C LYS A 298 4.95 -27.18 13.26
N TYR A 299 3.99 -26.28 13.06
CA TYR A 299 3.95 -25.01 13.80
C TYR A 299 3.55 -25.18 15.26
N ALA A 300 2.69 -26.15 15.59
CA ALA A 300 2.36 -26.48 16.98
C ALA A 300 3.57 -27.01 17.76
N GLU A 301 4.45 -27.79 17.10
CA GLU A 301 5.68 -28.32 17.68
C GLU A 301 6.79 -27.26 17.78
N ARG A 302 6.95 -26.44 16.73
CA ARG A 302 8.09 -25.53 16.55
C ARG A 302 7.65 -24.08 16.36
N ASN A 303 7.66 -23.34 17.46
CA ASN A 303 7.29 -21.92 17.48
C ASN A 303 8.24 -21.05 16.62
N ASP A 304 9.52 -21.40 16.57
CA ASP A 304 10.52 -20.73 15.75
C ASP A 304 10.23 -20.86 14.24
N LEU A 305 9.79 -22.03 13.78
CA LEU A 305 9.41 -22.26 12.38
C LEU A 305 8.11 -21.53 12.01
N PHE A 306 7.17 -21.46 12.95
CA PHE A 306 5.98 -20.62 12.79
C PHE A 306 6.38 -19.15 12.63
N PHE A 307 7.21 -18.63 13.52
CA PHE A 307 7.64 -17.24 13.52
C PHE A 307 8.40 -16.86 12.25
N GLU A 308 9.32 -17.71 11.81
CA GLU A 308 10.06 -17.51 10.56
C GLU A 308 9.12 -17.44 9.36
N GLN A 309 8.17 -18.38 9.25
CA GLN A 309 7.23 -18.37 8.14
C GLN A 309 6.24 -17.20 8.23
N PHE A 310 5.74 -16.88 9.43
CA PHE A 310 4.82 -15.77 9.63
C PHE A 310 5.43 -14.45 9.16
N ALA A 311 6.69 -14.17 9.54
CA ALA A 311 7.44 -13.01 9.06
C ALA A 311 7.57 -13.00 7.53
N LYS A 312 7.90 -14.15 6.92
CA LYS A 312 7.99 -14.27 5.45
C LYS A 312 6.66 -14.00 4.75
N SER A 313 5.56 -14.51 5.27
CA SER A 313 4.22 -14.32 4.71
C SER A 313 3.68 -12.91 4.95
N MET A 314 4.05 -12.25 6.05
CA MET A 314 3.69 -10.86 6.34
C MET A 314 4.38 -9.85 5.43
N MET A 315 5.54 -10.18 4.87
CA MET A 315 6.16 -9.36 3.82
C MET A 315 5.37 -9.37 2.50
N MET A 316 4.23 -10.09 2.43
CA MET A 316 3.22 -10.16 1.36
C MET A 316 3.76 -9.78 -0.02
N ARG A 317 4.10 -10.80 -0.83
CA ARG A 317 4.63 -10.65 -2.20
C ARG A 317 3.56 -10.22 -3.21
N PHE A 318 2.86 -9.12 -2.97
CA PHE A 318 2.00 -8.54 -3.99
C PHE A 318 2.85 -7.85 -5.05
N ARG A 319 3.05 -8.57 -6.17
CA ARG A 319 3.73 -8.11 -7.40
C ARG A 319 5.25 -8.08 -7.35
N TRP A 320 5.87 -9.14 -6.84
CA TRP A 320 7.05 -9.63 -7.55
C TRP A 320 6.54 -10.47 -8.72
N ASN A 321 6.43 -9.87 -9.91
CA ASN A 321 6.54 -10.70 -11.10
C ASN A 321 7.85 -11.48 -10.91
N ALA A 322 7.76 -12.80 -10.93
CA ALA A 322 8.87 -13.75 -10.79
C ALA A 322 9.83 -13.67 -11.99
N VAL A 323 10.33 -12.47 -12.29
CA VAL A 323 11.36 -12.21 -13.31
C VAL A 323 12.73 -12.08 -12.66
N VAL A 324 12.81 -11.98 -11.33
CA VAL A 324 14.09 -11.79 -10.61
C VAL A 324 14.78 -13.10 -10.23
N THR A 325 14.11 -14.26 -10.35
CA THR A 325 14.73 -15.57 -10.07
C THR A 325 15.43 -16.22 -11.27
N VAL A 326 15.35 -15.64 -12.48
CA VAL A 326 16.02 -16.20 -13.67
C VAL A 326 17.34 -15.48 -14.00
N THR A 327 17.55 -14.26 -13.52
CA THR A 327 18.78 -13.50 -13.83
C THR A 327 19.97 -13.83 -12.92
N PHE A 328 19.76 -14.35 -11.71
CA PHE A 328 20.85 -14.65 -10.77
C PHE A 328 21.64 -15.94 -11.10
N ALA A 329 21.08 -16.86 -11.88
CA ALA A 329 21.79 -18.09 -12.29
C ALA A 329 22.68 -17.90 -13.52
N VAL A 330 22.48 -16.83 -14.31
CA VAL A 330 23.26 -16.58 -15.54
C VAL A 330 24.45 -15.63 -15.29
N LEU A 331 24.39 -14.82 -14.25
CA LEU A 331 25.43 -13.83 -13.90
C LEU A 331 26.66 -14.41 -13.17
N LEU A 332 26.62 -15.68 -12.75
CA LEU A 332 27.80 -16.38 -12.22
C LEU A 332 28.64 -17.08 -13.30
N LEU A 333 28.14 -17.16 -14.55
CA LEU A 333 28.85 -17.80 -15.66
C LEU A 333 29.59 -16.83 -16.59
N PHE A 334 29.27 -15.54 -16.53
CA PHE A 334 29.99 -14.50 -17.27
C PHE A 334 30.31 -13.37 -16.29
N GLY A 335 31.57 -13.31 -15.85
CA GLY A 335 32.06 -12.35 -14.86
C GLY A 335 31.97 -10.90 -15.34
N VAL A 336 30.77 -10.33 -15.30
CA VAL A 336 30.54 -8.91 -15.55
C VAL A 336 29.94 -8.30 -14.29
N VAL A 337 30.74 -7.44 -13.66
CA VAL A 337 30.34 -6.62 -12.51
C VAL A 337 29.10 -5.80 -12.91
N PRO A 338 28.04 -5.73 -12.10
CA PRO A 338 26.96 -4.79 -12.38
C PRO A 338 27.47 -3.37 -12.16
N LEU A 339 27.43 -2.58 -13.23
CA LEU A 339 27.51 -1.12 -13.19
C LEU A 339 26.46 -0.57 -12.22
N GLN A 340 26.84 0.49 -11.50
CA GLN A 340 26.00 1.25 -10.58
C GLN A 340 24.58 1.48 -11.12
N VAL A 341 23.58 1.13 -10.31
CA VAL A 341 22.18 1.49 -10.55
C VAL A 341 22.03 2.98 -10.28
N GLN A 342 21.92 3.78 -11.34
CA GLN A 342 21.44 5.16 -11.25
C GLN A 342 19.92 5.16 -11.00
N ALA A 343 19.50 5.86 -9.94
CA ALA A 343 18.10 6.21 -9.70
C ALA A 343 17.55 7.04 -10.87
N SER A 344 16.36 6.69 -11.39
CA SER A 344 15.79 7.38 -12.54
C SER A 344 15.11 8.71 -12.14
N ASN A 345 15.64 9.83 -12.62
CA ASN A 345 15.13 11.19 -12.47
C ASN A 345 14.14 11.55 -13.60
N SER A 346 12.85 11.22 -13.48
CA SER A 346 11.90 11.61 -14.54
C SER A 346 11.50 13.09 -14.44
N VAL A 347 11.55 13.80 -15.57
CA VAL A 347 11.25 15.23 -15.67
C VAL A 347 9.81 15.56 -15.25
N SER A 348 8.85 14.69 -15.58
CA SER A 348 7.45 14.88 -15.17
C SER A 348 7.27 14.79 -13.65
N ALA A 349 7.95 13.84 -12.99
CA ALA A 349 7.92 13.75 -11.53
C ALA A 349 8.57 14.96 -10.87
N PHE A 350 9.65 15.49 -11.46
CA PHE A 350 10.26 16.74 -10.99
C PHE A 350 9.28 17.92 -11.12
N VAL A 351 8.61 18.09 -12.26
CA VAL A 351 7.63 19.18 -12.48
C VAL A 351 6.47 19.09 -11.51
N GLN A 352 5.92 17.89 -11.32
CA GLN A 352 4.86 17.63 -10.35
C GLN A 352 5.33 17.94 -8.92
N ASN A 353 6.50 17.44 -8.51
CA ASN A 353 7.05 17.73 -7.19
C ASN A 353 7.29 19.23 -6.98
N ALA A 354 7.85 19.91 -7.98
CA ALA A 354 8.06 21.35 -7.92
C ALA A 354 6.75 22.11 -7.75
N ILE A 355 5.68 21.74 -8.46
CA ILE A 355 4.36 22.40 -8.40
C ILE A 355 3.63 22.14 -7.08
N TYR A 356 3.63 20.89 -6.61
CA TYR A 356 2.77 20.48 -5.50
C TYR A 356 3.45 20.51 -4.12
N SER A 357 4.78 20.56 -4.06
CA SER A 357 5.53 20.62 -2.79
C SER A 357 5.92 22.05 -2.37
N ASN A 358 5.62 23.06 -3.20
CA ASN A 358 5.92 24.45 -2.91
C ASN A 358 4.64 25.30 -2.94
N LYS A 359 4.52 26.25 -2.00
CA LYS A 359 3.39 27.19 -1.94
C LYS A 359 3.28 28.00 -3.24
N ILE A 360 4.41 28.42 -3.79
CA ILE A 360 4.52 29.13 -5.05
C ILE A 360 5.67 28.54 -5.85
N THR A 361 5.41 28.20 -7.11
CA THR A 361 6.40 27.63 -8.04
C THR A 361 6.44 28.47 -9.29
N VAL A 362 7.64 28.85 -9.74
CA VAL A 362 7.84 29.64 -10.95
C VAL A 362 8.81 28.92 -11.88
N PHE A 363 8.28 28.40 -12.99
CA PHE A 363 9.12 27.94 -14.09
C PHE A 363 9.53 29.15 -14.93
N SER A 364 10.84 29.36 -15.06
CA SER A 364 11.44 30.61 -15.50
C SER A 364 12.57 30.35 -16.50
N LYS A 365 13.04 31.40 -17.17
CA LYS A 365 14.38 31.44 -17.76
C LYS A 365 15.12 32.68 -17.27
N SER A 366 16.41 32.55 -16.95
CA SER A 366 17.20 33.60 -16.30
C SER A 366 17.25 34.90 -17.12
N TYR A 367 17.27 34.78 -18.44
CA TYR A 367 17.31 35.91 -19.39
C TYR A 367 15.93 36.47 -19.78
N CYS A 368 14.82 35.86 -19.34
CA CYS A 368 13.48 36.22 -19.82
C CYS A 368 12.93 37.45 -19.07
N PRO A 369 12.67 38.59 -19.76
CA PRO A 369 12.19 39.82 -19.11
C PRO A 369 10.81 39.63 -18.45
N TYR A 370 9.94 38.79 -19.02
CA TYR A 370 8.64 38.45 -18.43
C TYR A 370 8.77 37.65 -17.13
N CYS A 371 9.78 36.77 -17.04
CA CYS A 371 10.05 35.99 -15.82
C CYS A 371 10.54 36.90 -14.68
N LEU A 372 11.41 37.87 -15.00
CA LEU A 372 11.88 38.87 -14.04
C LEU A 372 10.73 39.73 -13.50
N ARG A 373 9.78 40.13 -14.38
CA ARG A 373 8.58 40.86 -13.95
C ARG A 373 7.70 40.02 -13.01
N ALA A 374 7.44 38.75 -13.34
CA ALA A 374 6.64 37.87 -12.49
C ALA A 374 7.26 37.65 -11.11
N LYS A 375 8.58 37.48 -11.02
CA LYS A 375 9.30 37.36 -9.74
C LYS A 375 9.26 38.64 -8.92
N ARG A 376 9.37 39.82 -9.57
CA ARG A 376 9.29 41.12 -8.90
C ARG A 376 7.91 41.34 -8.26
N VAL A 377 6.84 40.98 -8.96
CA VAL A 377 5.47 41.02 -8.42
C VAL A 377 5.33 40.17 -7.16
N LEU A 378 5.91 38.97 -7.14
CA LEU A 378 5.91 38.11 -5.95
C LEU A 378 6.76 38.70 -4.81
N ALA A 379 7.91 39.30 -5.13
CA ALA A 379 8.77 39.96 -4.15
C ALA A 379 8.10 41.20 -3.52
N GLU A 380 7.35 41.99 -4.28
CA GLU A 380 6.55 43.12 -3.78
C GLU A 380 5.46 42.67 -2.81
N LEU A 381 4.96 41.44 -2.94
CA LEU A 381 4.04 40.80 -2.01
C LEU A 381 4.73 40.11 -0.81
N ASN A 382 6.05 40.22 -0.71
CA ASN A 382 6.87 39.55 0.31
C ASN A 382 6.74 38.01 0.29
N GLU A 383 6.52 37.42 -0.89
CA GLU A 383 6.43 35.97 -1.09
C GLU A 383 7.71 35.44 -1.75
N GLN A 384 8.20 34.28 -1.28
CA GLN A 384 9.38 33.63 -1.84
C GLN A 384 9.00 32.38 -2.65
N PRO A 385 9.08 32.43 -4.00
CA PRO A 385 8.76 31.28 -4.83
C PRO A 385 9.92 30.28 -4.95
N PHE A 386 9.58 29.02 -5.14
CA PHE A 386 10.51 28.02 -5.65
C PHE A 386 10.69 28.22 -7.17
N VAL A 387 11.87 28.67 -7.59
CA VAL A 387 12.16 29.02 -8.99
C VAL A 387 12.89 27.87 -9.67
N VAL A 388 12.38 27.45 -10.82
CA VAL A 388 13.05 26.49 -11.71
C VAL A 388 13.49 27.23 -12.96
N GLU A 389 14.79 27.50 -13.09
CA GLU A 389 15.39 28.12 -14.28
C GLU A 389 15.65 27.07 -15.36
N LEU A 390 14.80 27.05 -16.39
CA LEU A 390 14.82 26.04 -17.44
C LEU A 390 16.02 26.16 -18.38
N ASP A 391 16.61 27.34 -18.50
CA ASP A 391 17.83 27.58 -19.28
C ASP A 391 19.11 27.15 -18.56
N LEU A 392 19.04 26.93 -17.24
CA LEU A 392 20.16 26.46 -16.42
C LEU A 392 20.10 24.95 -16.16
N ARG A 393 19.22 24.22 -16.87
CA ARG A 393 19.00 22.79 -16.71
C ARG A 393 19.10 22.06 -18.05
N ASP A 394 19.79 20.93 -18.06
CA ASP A 394 19.91 20.06 -19.24
C ASP A 394 18.56 19.47 -19.69
N ASP A 395 17.60 19.36 -18.76
CA ASP A 395 16.25 18.84 -18.99
C ASP A 395 15.18 19.93 -19.19
N GLY A 396 15.59 21.19 -19.33
CA GLY A 396 14.67 22.34 -19.38
C GLY A 396 13.66 22.28 -20.53
N TYR A 397 14.06 21.79 -21.70
CA TYR A 397 13.17 21.62 -22.86
C TYR A 397 12.08 20.56 -22.60
N GLN A 398 12.44 19.47 -21.93
CA GLN A 398 11.54 18.40 -21.52
C GLN A 398 10.56 18.91 -20.46
N ILE A 399 11.01 19.77 -19.53
CA ILE A 399 10.12 20.43 -18.57
C ILE A 399 9.09 21.30 -19.31
N GLN A 400 9.51 22.07 -20.31
CA GLN A 400 8.57 22.88 -21.11
C GLN A 400 7.51 22.02 -21.83
N ASN A 401 7.84 20.79 -22.25
CA ASN A 401 6.86 19.87 -22.84
C ASN A 401 5.84 19.39 -21.80
N VAL A 402 6.31 19.04 -20.59
CA VAL A 402 5.41 18.65 -19.50
C VAL A 402 4.49 19.82 -19.12
N LEU A 403 5.02 21.05 -19.06
CA LEU A 403 4.21 22.24 -18.78
C LEU A 403 3.18 22.50 -19.89
N LEU A 404 3.53 22.27 -21.16
CA LEU A 404 2.59 22.35 -22.27
C LEU A 404 1.44 21.36 -22.09
N ASP A 405 1.74 20.11 -21.74
CA ASP A 405 0.72 19.09 -21.51
C ASP A 405 -0.17 19.43 -20.31
N LEU A 406 0.41 20.01 -19.25
CA LEU A 406 -0.32 20.34 -18.01
C LEU A 406 -1.17 21.61 -18.11
N THR A 407 -0.72 22.60 -18.87
CA THR A 407 -1.30 23.95 -18.83
C THR A 407 -1.83 24.44 -20.17
N GLY A 408 -1.56 23.72 -21.25
CA GLY A 408 -1.78 24.17 -22.61
C GLY A 408 -0.79 25.25 -23.07
N ARG A 409 0.24 25.58 -22.28
CA ARG A 409 1.24 26.62 -22.59
C ARG A 409 2.66 26.08 -22.45
N ARG A 410 3.52 26.40 -23.41
CA ARG A 410 4.95 26.02 -23.41
C ARG A 410 5.88 27.17 -22.96
N THR A 411 5.38 28.41 -23.02
CA THR A 411 6.13 29.62 -22.74
C THR A 411 6.41 29.78 -21.24
N VAL A 412 7.40 30.59 -20.89
CA VAL A 412 7.73 31.01 -19.52
C VAL A 412 7.52 32.54 -19.38
N PRO A 413 7.22 33.06 -18.18
CA PRO A 413 7.06 32.33 -16.91
C PRO A 413 5.78 31.51 -16.86
N GLN A 414 5.80 30.42 -16.09
CA GLN A 414 4.58 29.78 -15.61
C GLN A 414 4.59 29.76 -14.10
N VAL A 415 3.57 30.40 -13.53
CA VAL A 415 3.42 30.55 -12.09
C VAL A 415 2.31 29.63 -11.61
N PHE A 416 2.62 28.88 -10.56
CA PHE A 416 1.68 28.05 -9.83
C PHE A 416 1.61 28.54 -8.39
N VAL A 417 0.40 28.56 -7.83
CA VAL A 417 0.17 28.87 -6.42
C VAL A 417 -0.69 27.77 -5.84
N ASN A 418 -0.18 27.08 -4.82
CA ASN A 418 -0.85 25.92 -4.19
C ASN A 418 -1.32 24.87 -5.22
N GLY A 419 -0.46 24.54 -6.19
CA GLY A 419 -0.76 23.59 -7.26
C GLY A 419 -1.68 24.11 -8.37
N LYS A 420 -2.37 25.25 -8.20
CA LYS A 420 -3.19 25.88 -9.25
C LYS A 420 -2.30 26.66 -10.21
N HIS A 421 -2.43 26.39 -11.51
CA HIS A 421 -1.79 27.19 -12.54
C HIS A 421 -2.43 28.58 -12.66
N ILE A 422 -1.63 29.63 -12.49
CA ILE A 422 -2.05 31.03 -12.60
C ILE A 422 -1.83 31.55 -14.02
N GLY A 423 -0.71 31.18 -14.63
CA GLY A 423 -0.31 31.67 -15.96
C GLY A 423 1.04 32.36 -15.94
N GLY A 424 1.21 33.32 -16.85
CA GLY A 424 2.45 34.05 -17.06
C GLY A 424 2.52 35.42 -16.38
N SER A 425 3.37 36.30 -16.91
CA SER A 425 3.67 37.61 -16.30
C SER A 425 2.47 38.55 -16.22
N ASP A 426 1.57 38.52 -17.19
CA ASP A 426 0.40 39.40 -17.20
C ASP A 426 -0.74 38.80 -16.38
N ASP A 427 -0.89 37.46 -16.40
CA ASP A 427 -1.89 36.74 -15.61
C ASP A 427 -1.64 36.92 -14.10
N ILE A 428 -0.39 36.84 -13.64
CA ILE A 428 -0.07 37.09 -12.22
C ILE A 428 -0.35 38.54 -11.80
N ARG A 429 -0.05 39.52 -12.67
CA ARG A 429 -0.35 40.94 -12.38
C ARG A 429 -1.86 41.17 -12.31
N ALA A 430 -2.62 40.57 -13.22
CA ALA A 430 -4.08 40.62 -13.21
C ALA A 430 -4.66 39.95 -11.95
N ALA A 431 -4.11 38.81 -11.53
CA ALA A 431 -4.52 38.11 -10.31
C ALA A 431 -4.25 38.94 -9.03
N VAL A 432 -3.17 39.72 -8.99
CA VAL A 432 -2.91 40.68 -7.89
C VAL A 432 -3.94 41.79 -7.89
N GLN A 433 -4.20 42.39 -9.05
CA GLN A 433 -5.14 43.51 -9.19
C GLN A 433 -6.58 43.11 -8.88
N SER A 434 -7.00 41.90 -9.24
CA SER A 434 -8.33 41.37 -8.96
C SER A 434 -8.51 40.88 -7.51
N GLY A 435 -7.43 40.81 -6.73
CA GLY A 435 -7.42 40.18 -5.42
C GLY A 435 -7.49 38.64 -5.46
N GLU A 436 -7.50 38.02 -6.64
CA GLU A 436 -7.51 36.56 -6.78
C GLU A 436 -6.24 35.93 -6.21
N LEU A 437 -5.08 36.55 -6.42
CA LEU A 437 -3.81 36.03 -5.92
C LEU A 437 -3.81 36.04 -4.38
N GLN A 438 -4.24 37.13 -3.76
CA GLN A 438 -4.40 37.20 -2.30
C GLN A 438 -5.41 36.15 -1.84
N LYS A 439 -6.54 35.96 -2.52
CA LYS A 439 -7.47 34.86 -2.21
C LYS A 439 -6.85 33.48 -2.39
N LEU A 440 -5.90 33.26 -3.29
CA LEU A 440 -5.23 31.97 -3.46
C LEU A 440 -4.10 31.75 -2.43
N LEU A 441 -3.47 32.83 -1.98
CA LEU A 441 -2.47 32.85 -0.90
C LEU A 441 -3.11 32.81 0.50
N SER A 442 -4.30 33.41 0.64
CA SER A 442 -5.08 33.59 1.88
C SER A 442 -6.26 32.64 1.98
N ALA A 443 -6.68 32.00 0.88
CA ALA A 443 -7.34 30.72 0.94
C ALA A 443 -6.40 29.91 1.78
N ARG A 444 -6.76 29.76 3.05
CA ARG A 444 -6.13 28.84 3.96
C ARG A 444 -5.87 27.63 3.08
N SER A 445 -4.60 27.33 2.84
CA SER A 445 -4.24 25.94 2.92
C SER A 445 -5.02 25.45 4.14
N HIS A 446 -5.89 24.46 4.01
CA HIS A 446 -6.12 23.69 5.21
C HIS A 446 -4.75 23.05 5.48
N THR A 447 -3.87 23.81 6.14
CA THR A 447 -2.65 23.45 6.82
C THR A 447 -3.04 22.99 8.22
N ILE A 448 -4.09 22.19 8.28
CA ILE A 448 -3.93 20.89 8.90
C ILE A 448 -3.81 20.00 7.67
N GLY A 449 -2.58 19.67 7.24
CA GLY A 449 -2.40 18.53 6.34
C GLY A 449 -3.22 17.40 6.93
N ASP A 450 -4.18 16.86 6.16
CA ASP A 450 -5.26 16.00 6.68
C ASP A 450 -4.66 14.98 7.64
N SER A 451 -4.78 15.25 8.95
CA SER A 451 -3.96 14.60 9.98
C SER A 451 -4.51 13.21 10.32
N ARG A 452 -5.40 12.71 9.46
CA ARG A 452 -6.16 11.49 9.60
C ARG A 452 -6.14 10.76 8.29
N CYS A 453 -5.83 9.47 8.37
CA CYS A 453 -5.96 8.57 7.25
C CYS A 453 -7.45 8.29 6.93
N THR A 454 -8.34 8.48 7.90
CA THR A 454 -9.76 8.18 7.74
C THR A 454 -10.53 9.20 6.91
N SER A 455 -10.17 10.48 7.02
CA SER A 455 -10.83 11.57 6.30
C SER A 455 -10.19 11.93 4.96
N PHE A 456 -9.16 11.20 4.52
CA PHE A 456 -8.30 11.55 3.39
C PHE A 456 -9.10 12.06 2.19
N ARG A 457 -9.27 13.38 2.17
CA ARG A 457 -9.90 14.12 1.08
C ARG A 457 -8.73 14.67 0.31
N GLN A 458 -8.14 13.87 -0.58
CA GLN A 458 -7.39 14.50 -1.65
C GLN A 458 -8.39 15.35 -2.42
N ARG A 459 -8.31 16.66 -2.21
CA ARG A 459 -8.95 17.68 -3.03
C ARG A 459 -8.42 17.50 -4.45
N LEU A 460 -9.10 16.67 -5.22
CA LEU A 460 -8.97 16.58 -6.67
C LEU A 460 -10.37 16.55 -7.26
N TYR A 461 -11.05 17.69 -7.19
CA TYR A 461 -12.06 18.14 -8.15
C TYR A 461 -12.05 19.67 -8.13
N ASN A 462 -11.36 20.25 -9.10
CA ASN A 462 -11.99 20.97 -10.20
C ASN A 462 -11.29 20.58 -11.48
#